data_AF-A0A4P5S443-F1
#
_entry.id   AF-A0A4P5S443-F1
#
_cell.length_a   1.000
_cell.length_b   1.000
_cell.length_c   1.000
_cell.angle_alpha   90.00
_cell.angle_beta   90.00
_cell.angle_gamma   90.00
#
_symmetry.space_group_name_H-M   'P 1'
#
loop_
_entity.id
_entity.type
_entity.pdbx_description
1 polymer ?
#
loop_
_entity_poly.entity_id
_entity_poly.type
_entity_poly.pdbx_seq_one_letter_code
_entity_poly.pdbx_strand_id
1 'polypeptide(L)' 'MSPRHPYVTGVGGFAADNYWSSSENNANNAWNQNFNNGNQNNNNKNNNNNYVRPVRGFQCGIDLSTDGGDGPSVISL' A
#
# COMPACT_ATOMS: atom_id res chain seq x y z
N MET A 1 -9.55 25.40 -20.48
CA MET A 1 -10.28 24.74 -19.38
C MET A 1 -9.61 23.39 -19.15
N SER A 2 -8.92 23.18 -18.01
CA SER A 2 -8.25 21.90 -17.73
C SER A 2 -9.25 20.87 -17.19
N PRO A 3 -9.19 19.59 -17.62
CA PRO A 3 -10.03 18.54 -17.05
C PRO A 3 -9.74 18.36 -15.56
N ARG A 4 -10.78 18.45 -14.73
CA ARG A 4 -10.69 18.13 -13.30
C ARG A 4 -10.75 16.61 -13.18
N HIS A 5 -9.69 15.99 -12.67
CA HIS A 5 -9.70 14.56 -12.36
C HIS A 5 -10.92 14.23 -11.48
N PRO A 6 -11.82 13.33 -11.92
CA PRO A 6 -12.93 12.93 -11.09
C PRO A 6 -12.35 12.28 -9.83
N TYR A 7 -12.78 12.78 -8.68
CA TYR A 7 -12.54 12.12 -7.41
C TYR A 7 -13.25 10.76 -7.48
N VAL A 8 -12.48 9.69 -7.74
CA VAL A 8 -12.97 8.32 -7.77
C VAL A 8 -13.31 7.91 -6.35
N THR A 9 -14.57 8.08 -5.95
CA THR A 9 -15.14 7.39 -4.79
C THR A 9 -15.41 5.94 -5.20
N GLY A 10 -14.41 5.06 -5.06
CA GLY A 10 -14.60 3.68 -5.51
C GLY A 10 -13.49 2.68 -5.22
N VAL A 11 -12.43 3.06 -4.49
CA VAL A 11 -11.45 2.09 -3.98
C VAL A 11 -11.32 2.32 -2.48
N GLY A 12 -11.95 1.47 -1.67
CA GLY A 12 -11.70 1.41 -0.23
C GLY A 12 -12.83 1.83 0.71
N GLY A 13 -14.01 1.21 0.58
CA GLY A 13 -15.05 1.20 1.62
C GLY A 13 -14.67 0.31 2.82
N PHE A 14 -13.45 0.43 3.31
CA PHE A 14 -12.94 -0.34 4.44
C PHE A 14 -13.37 0.32 5.76
N ALA A 15 -13.75 -0.49 6.74
CA ALA A 15 -14.02 -0.01 8.08
C ALA A 15 -12.73 0.55 8.71
N ALA A 16 -12.89 1.55 9.59
CA ALA A 16 -11.78 2.06 10.38
C ALA A 16 -11.53 1.12 11.57
N ASP A 17 -10.92 -0.04 11.30
CA ASP A 17 -10.71 -1.11 12.28
C ASP A 17 -9.24 -1.58 12.32
N ASN A 18 -8.96 -2.67 13.04
CA ASN A 18 -7.65 -3.30 13.05
C ASN A 18 -7.45 -4.16 11.80
N TYR A 19 -6.31 -3.97 11.14
CA TYR A 19 -5.91 -4.76 9.98
C TYR A 19 -4.53 -5.39 10.20
N TRP A 20 -4.39 -6.64 9.78
CA TRP A 20 -3.09 -7.32 9.80
C TRP A 20 -2.09 -6.66 8.85
N SER A 21 -0.83 -6.59 9.30
CA SER A 21 0.35 -6.35 8.48
C SER A 21 1.03 -7.68 8.16
N SER A 22 1.82 -7.72 7.08
CA SER A 22 2.69 -8.85 6.76
C SER A 22 3.94 -8.93 7.66
N SER A 23 4.16 -7.95 8.52
CA SER A 23 5.28 -7.94 9.47
C SER A 23 5.05 -8.90 10.65
N GLU A 24 5.98 -9.84 10.83
CA GLU A 24 5.99 -10.73 11.99
C GLU A 24 6.52 -10.00 13.24
N ASN A 25 5.96 -10.31 14.41
CA ASN A 25 6.53 -9.92 15.70
C ASN A 25 7.28 -11.09 16.37
N ASN A 26 6.69 -12.30 16.34
CA ASN A 26 7.33 -13.54 16.76
C ASN A 26 6.55 -14.76 16.18
N ALA A 27 6.97 -15.97 16.54
CA ALA A 27 6.35 -17.22 16.07
C ALA A 27 4.81 -17.24 16.19
N ASN A 28 4.27 -16.65 17.27
CA ASN A 28 2.84 -16.66 17.57
C ASN A 28 2.12 -15.35 17.21
N ASN A 29 2.84 -14.24 16.99
CA ASN A 29 2.24 -12.90 16.87
C ASN A 29 2.63 -12.19 15.57
N ALA A 30 1.69 -11.42 15.02
CA ALA A 30 1.91 -10.50 13.91
C ALA A 30 1.52 -9.06 14.28
N TRP A 31 2.04 -8.09 13.53
CA TRP A 31 1.68 -6.68 13.71
C TRP A 31 0.33 -6.35 13.09
N ASN A 32 -0.44 -5.48 13.74
CA ASN A 32 -1.67 -4.91 13.20
C ASN A 32 -1.66 -3.38 13.32
N GLN A 33 -2.34 -2.74 12.36
CA GLN A 33 -2.58 -1.31 12.31
C GLN A 33 -4.05 -1.04 12.61
N ASN A 34 -4.31 -0.21 13.61
CA ASN A 34 -5.64 0.30 13.89
C ASN A 34 -5.88 1.57 13.06
N PHE A 35 -6.91 1.56 12.22
CA PHE A 35 -7.28 2.72 11.39
C PHE A 35 -8.32 3.64 12.05
N ASN A 36 -8.88 3.27 13.20
CA ASN A 36 -9.73 4.13 14.02
C ASN A 36 -8.91 5.22 14.73
N ASN A 37 -7.74 4.86 15.26
CA ASN A 37 -6.92 5.75 16.08
C ASN A 37 -5.42 5.80 15.72
N GLY A 38 -4.98 5.06 14.70
CA GLY A 38 -3.60 5.07 14.24
C GLY A 38 -2.63 4.21 15.05
N ASN A 39 -3.08 3.54 16.12
CA ASN A 39 -2.19 2.72 16.95
C ASN A 39 -1.68 1.47 16.21
N GLN A 40 -0.45 1.07 16.56
CA GLN A 40 0.15 -0.19 16.13
C GLN A 40 0.35 -1.12 17.32
N ASN A 41 -0.05 -2.38 17.15
CA ASN A 41 0.06 -3.42 18.19
C ASN A 41 0.47 -4.75 17.56
N ASN A 42 0.89 -5.72 18.39
CA ASN A 42 1.07 -7.09 17.95
C ASN A 42 0.08 -8.02 18.68
N ASN A 43 -0.57 -8.90 17.91
CA ASN A 43 -1.58 -9.82 18.41
C ASN A 43 -1.25 -11.24 17.95
N ASN A 44 -1.77 -12.24 18.67
CA ASN A 44 -1.66 -13.65 18.28
C ASN A 44 -2.26 -13.86 16.87
N LYS A 45 -1.57 -14.61 16.00
CA LYS A 45 -1.96 -14.89 14.61
C LYS A 45 -3.30 -15.63 14.51
N ASN A 46 -3.74 -16.31 15.58
CA ASN A 46 -5.06 -16.97 15.66
C ASN A 46 -6.20 -16.00 16.02
N ASN A 47 -5.93 -14.70 16.20
CA ASN A 47 -6.95 -13.71 16.49
C ASN A 47 -7.78 -13.40 15.24
N ASN A 48 -9.10 -13.58 15.35
CA ASN A 48 -10.08 -13.41 14.29
C ASN A 48 -10.76 -12.02 14.25
N ASN A 49 -10.34 -11.08 15.10
CA ASN A 49 -10.89 -9.71 15.19
C ASN A 49 -10.11 -8.69 14.34
N ASN A 50 -9.17 -9.14 13.52
CA ASN A 50 -8.35 -8.30 12.65
C ASN A 50 -8.64 -8.65 11.18
N TYR A 51 -8.86 -7.62 10.35
CA TYR A 51 -9.20 -7.78 8.94
C TYR A 51 -7.95 -7.79 8.05
N VAL A 52 -8.13 -8.11 6.76
CA VAL A 52 -7.08 -8.01 5.72
C VAL A 52 -7.47 -6.93 4.73
N ARG A 53 -6.52 -6.04 4.40
CA ARG A 53 -6.68 -5.01 3.37
C ARG A 53 -5.71 -5.27 2.22
N PRO A 54 -6.19 -5.50 0.99
CA PRO A 54 -5.32 -5.64 -0.17
C PRO A 54 -4.56 -4.33 -0.44
N VAL A 55 -3.28 -4.45 -0.78
CA VAL A 55 -2.44 -3.31 -1.20
C VAL A 55 -2.05 -3.54 -2.66
N ARG A 56 -2.28 -2.53 -3.52
CA ARG A 56 -1.85 -2.55 -4.93
C ARG A 56 -0.70 -1.60 -5.12
N GLY A 57 0.45 -2.13 -5.53
CA GLY A 57 1.56 -1.33 -6.02
C GLY A 57 1.35 -0.98 -7.49
N PHE A 58 1.74 0.22 -7.88
CA PHE A 58 1.85 0.62 -9.27
C PHE A 58 3.33 0.82 -9.57
N GLN A 59 3.79 0.30 -10.70
CA GLN A 59 5.11 0.67 -11.21
C GLN A 59 5.04 2.13 -11.62
N CYS A 60 5.93 2.96 -11.08
CA CYS A 60 6.25 4.22 -11.71
C CYS A 60 6.72 3.85 -13.12
N GLY A 61 6.09 4.40 -14.16
CA GLY A 61 6.51 4.11 -15.53
C GLY A 61 8.02 4.32 -15.61
N ILE A 62 8.74 3.34 -16.17
CA ILE A 62 9.92 3.75 -16.92
C ILE A 62 9.32 4.57 -18.05
N ASP A 63 9.30 5.90 -17.88
CA ASP A 63 9.13 6.81 -19.01
C ASP A 63 10.40 6.63 -19.84
N LEU A 64 10.44 5.59 -20.67
CA LEU A 64 11.19 5.63 -21.92
C LEU A 64 10.37 6.49 -22.90
N SER A 65 10.00 7.70 -22.50
CA SER A 65 9.65 8.74 -23.47
C SER A 65 10.98 9.33 -23.92
N THR A 66 11.33 8.91 -25.12
CA THR A 66 12.26 9.56 -26.03
C THR A 66 11.79 10.97 -26.35
N ASP A 67 11.89 11.91 -25.40
CA ASP A 67 11.71 13.34 -25.67
C ASP A 67 13.03 14.10 -25.59
N GLY A 68 13.78 13.99 -26.68
CA GLY A 68 14.71 15.01 -27.17
C GLY A 68 15.69 15.61 -26.17
N GLY A 69 16.79 14.90 -25.88
CA GLY A 69 17.97 15.54 -25.32
C GLY A 69 18.96 14.58 -24.68
N ASP A 70 18.48 13.67 -23.84
CA ASP A 70 19.37 12.84 -23.02
C ASP A 70 19.00 11.37 -23.23
N GLY A 71 19.84 10.66 -23.99
CA GLY A 71 19.67 9.24 -24.27
C GLY A 71 19.61 8.38 -23.00
N PRO A 72 19.13 7.14 -23.08
CA PRO A 72 19.04 6.27 -21.91
C PRO A 72 20.42 6.14 -21.26
N SER A 73 20.52 6.47 -19.97
CA SER A 73 21.71 6.12 -19.20
C SER A 73 21.84 4.60 -19.24
N VAL A 74 22.92 4.14 -19.86
CA VAL A 74 23.29 2.73 -19.95
C VAL A 74 23.08 2.02 -18.61
N ILE A 75 22.40 0.88 -18.63
CA ILE A 75 22.46 -0.09 -17.53
C ILE A 75 23.86 -0.69 -17.63
N SER A 76 24.78 -0.24 -16.77
CA SER A 76 26.05 -0.96 -16.59
C SER A 76 25.74 -2.36 -16.05
N LEU A 77 26.26 -3.39 -16.73
CA LEU A 77 26.22 -4.78 -16.29
C LEU A 77 26.92 -4.97 -14.93
#